data_AF-A0A2N2S6K2-F1
#
_entry.id   AF-A0A2N2S6K2-F1
#
_cell.length_a   1.000
_cell.length_b   1.000
_cell.length_c   1.000
_cell.angle_alpha   90.00
_cell.angle_beta   90.00
_cell.angle_gamma   90.00
#
_symmetry.space_group_name_H-M   'P 1'
#
loop_
_entity.id
_entity.type
_entity.pdbx_description
1 polymer ?
#
loop_
_entity_poly.entity_id
_entity_poly.type
_entity_poly.pdbx_seq_one_letter_code
_entity_poly.pdbx_strand_id
1 'polypeptide(L)' 'MYAERVLSGMRPTGRLHLGHYHGVLKNWVKLQEEHPCLFFAADWHALTTAYDTPEVIEDHVWEMLIDWLAAGVDPSQAT' A
#
# COMPACT_ATOMS: atom_id res chain seq x y z
N MET A 1 6.10 -1.16 28.01
CA MET A 1 4.92 -0.97 27.14
C MET A 1 5.43 -1.07 25.72
N TYR A 2 4.86 -1.93 24.88
CA TYR A 2 5.23 -1.98 23.46
C TYR A 2 4.64 -0.75 22.75
N ALA A 3 5.36 -0.19 21.78
CA ALA A 3 4.80 0.85 20.93
C ALA A 3 3.65 0.26 20.11
N GLU A 4 2.51 0.95 20.06
CA GLU A 4 1.37 0.58 19.22
C GLU A 4 1.74 0.84 17.75
N ARG A 5 1.78 -0.21 16.94
CA ARG A 5 2.20 -0.17 15.53
C ARG A 5 1.02 -0.46 14.62
N VAL A 6 1.03 0.17 13.46
CA VAL A 6 0.06 -0.08 12.39
C VAL A 6 0.72 -0.97 11.34
N LEU A 7 0.03 -2.05 10.95
CA LEU A 7 0.38 -2.87 9.81
C LEU A 7 -0.77 -2.82 8.82
N SER A 8 -0.49 -2.44 7.58
CA SER A 8 -1.49 -2.41 6.53
C SER A 8 -0.88 -2.85 5.20
N GLY A 9 -1.65 -3.57 4.39
CA GLY A 9 -1.19 -4.03 3.10
C GLY A 9 -2.30 -4.00 2.07
N MET A 10 -1.93 -3.77 0.82
CA MET A 10 -2.88 -3.69 -0.29
C MET A 10 -2.35 -4.55 -1.43
N ARG A 11 -3.27 -5.28 -2.09
CA ARG A 11 -2.93 -6.12 -3.23
C ARG A 11 -2.64 -5.24 -4.44
N PRO A 12 -1.54 -5.50 -5.17
CA PRO A 12 -1.25 -4.80 -6.42
C PRO A 12 -2.22 -5.26 -7.51
N THR A 13 -3.25 -4.46 -7.78
CA THR A 13 -4.23 -4.70 -8.86
C THR A 13 -4.18 -3.61 -9.93
N GLY A 14 -3.09 -2.86 -9.99
CA GLY A 14 -2.87 -1.72 -10.89
C GLY A 14 -3.23 -0.39 -10.25
N ARG A 15 -3.39 0.63 -11.10
CA ARG A 15 -3.70 2.02 -10.73
C ARG A 15 -4.83 2.16 -9.74
N LEU A 16 -4.63 3.03 -8.75
CA LEU A 16 -5.61 3.33 -7.72
C LEU A 16 -6.60 4.41 -8.18
N HIS A 17 -7.86 4.23 -7.85
CA HIS A 17 -8.91 5.25 -8.02
C HIS A 17 -9.23 5.99 -6.71
N LEU A 18 -10.05 7.05 -6.79
CA LEU A 18 -10.46 7.90 -5.65
C LEU A 18 -11.03 7.13 -4.44
N GLY A 19 -11.69 5.99 -4.66
CA GLY A 19 -12.13 5.11 -3.58
C GLY A 19 -10.99 4.64 -2.66
N HIS A 20 -9.82 4.31 -3.20
CA HIS A 20 -8.64 3.94 -2.39
C HIS A 20 -8.09 5.14 -1.63
N TYR A 21 -8.10 6.33 -2.27
CA TYR A 21 -7.64 7.55 -1.63
C TYR A 21 -8.48 7.89 -0.39
N HIS A 22 -9.80 7.92 -0.54
CA HIS A 22 -10.71 8.23 0.56
C HIS A 22 -10.85 7.09 1.57
N GLY A 23 -10.71 5.84 1.13
CA GLY A 23 -10.87 4.67 1.99
C GLY A 23 -9.64 4.35 2.82
N VAL A 24 -8.43 4.51 2.26
CA VAL A 24 -7.18 4.00 2.87
C VAL A 24 -6.08 5.05 2.89
N LEU A 25 -5.69 5.61 1.74
CA LEU A 25 -4.47 6.43 1.66
C LEU A 25 -4.54 7.68 2.52
N LYS A 26 -5.67 8.40 2.51
CA LYS A 26 -5.86 9.58 3.37
C LYS A 26 -5.71 9.23 4.86
N ASN A 27 -6.11 8.02 5.26
CA ASN A 27 -5.95 7.55 6.63
C ASN A 27 -4.51 7.15 6.92
N TRP A 28 -3.81 6.51 5.98
CA TRP A 28 -2.38 6.18 6.12
C TRP A 28 -1.50 7.42 6.29
N VAL A 29 -1.75 8.49 5.53
CA VAL A 29 -1.03 9.76 5.66
C VAL A 29 -1.19 10.36 7.06
N LYS A 30 -2.36 10.18 7.68
CA LYS A 30 -2.56 10.60 9.07
C LYS A 30 -1.87 9.66 10.06
N LEU A 31 -2.02 8.35 9.87
CA LEU A 31 -1.49 7.34 10.81
C LEU A 31 0.04 7.32 10.85
N GLN A 32 0.73 7.57 9.74
CA GLN A 32 2.19 7.61 9.73
C GLN A 32 2.77 8.73 10.60
N GLU A 33 2.01 9.80 10.88
CA GLU A 33 2.41 10.88 11.79
C GLU A 33 2.18 10.51 13.27
N GLU A 34 1.23 9.61 13.54
CA GLU A 34 0.77 9.26 14.89
C GLU A 34 1.40 7.95 15.41
N HIS A 35 1.73 7.02 14.52
CA HIS A 35 2.17 5.67 14.85
C HIS A 35 3.28 5.17 13.92
N PRO A 36 4.19 4.30 14.40
CA PRO A 36 5.07 3.55 13.51
C PRO A 36 4.23 2.66 12.58
N CYS A 37 4.32 2.93 11.28
CA CYS A 37 3.56 2.26 10.25
C CYS A 37 4.43 1.31 9.42
N LEU A 38 3.87 0.15 9.10
CA LEU A 38 4.42 -0.82 8.16
C LEU A 38 3.39 -1.00 7.04
N PHE A 39 3.71 -0.51 5.84
CA PHE A 39 2.87 -0.60 4.65
C PHE A 39 3.53 -1.54 3.64
N PHE A 40 2.78 -2.49 3.09
CA PHE A 40 3.36 -3.45 2.15
C PHE A 40 2.45 -3.77 0.97
N ALA A 41 3.08 -3.95 -0.19
CA ALA A 41 2.42 -4.54 -1.34
C ALA A 41 2.22 -6.04 -1.10
N ALA A 42 0.98 -6.51 -1.13
CA ALA A 42 0.64 -7.91 -0.91
C ALA A 42 0.70 -8.69 -2.24
N ASP A 43 1.87 -8.72 -2.87
CA ASP A 43 2.17 -9.35 -4.16
C ASP A 43 1.90 -10.87 -4.18
N TRP A 44 2.31 -11.60 -3.14
CA TRP A 44 2.01 -13.03 -3.00
C TRP A 44 0.51 -13.29 -2.86
N HIS A 45 -0.25 -12.36 -2.26
CA HIS A 45 -1.71 -12.47 -2.20
C HIS A 45 -2.35 -12.20 -3.57
N ALA A 46 -1.74 -11.36 -4.42
CA ALA A 46 -2.24 -11.15 -5.77
C ALA A 46 -2.11 -12.42 -6.64
N LEU A 47 -1.07 -13.24 -6.44
CA LEU A 47 -0.89 -14.52 -7.13
C LEU A 47 -2.03 -15.50 -6.89
N THR A 48 -2.77 -15.38 -5.78
CA THR A 48 -3.93 -16.27 -5.53
C THR A 48 -5.07 -16.04 -6.53
N THR A 49 -5.13 -14.88 -7.17
CA THR A 49 -6.17 -14.51 -8.13
C THR A 49 -5.66 -14.25 -9.55
N ALA A 50 -4.41 -13.80 -9.73
CA ALA A 50 -3.79 -13.50 -11.02
C ALA A 50 -2.72 -14.54 -11.42
N TYR A 51 -2.96 -15.82 -11.08
CA TYR A 51 -2.00 -16.90 -11.33
C TYR A 51 -1.79 -17.20 -12.83
N ASP A 52 -2.71 -16.76 -13.68
CA ASP A 52 -2.71 -16.96 -15.12
C ASP A 52 -1.92 -15.89 -15.88
N THR A 53 -1.64 -14.75 -15.24
CA THR A 53 -0.87 -13.62 -15.78
C THR A 53 0.06 -13.00 -14.71
N PRO A 54 0.94 -13.80 -14.06
CA PRO A 54 1.77 -13.34 -12.95
C PRO A 54 2.73 -12.20 -13.31
N GLU A 55 3.12 -12.09 -14.58
CA GLU A 55 3.99 -11.03 -15.10
C GLU A 55 3.42 -9.62 -14.89
N VAL A 56 2.09 -9.45 -14.84
CA VAL A 56 1.48 -8.13 -14.66
C VAL A 56 1.57 -7.62 -13.23
N ILE A 57 1.88 -8.49 -12.26
CA ILE A 57 1.91 -8.14 -10.84
C ILE A 57 3.05 -7.16 -10.56
N GLU A 58 4.20 -7.32 -11.22
CA GLU A 58 5.34 -6.41 -11.04
C GLU A 58 4.98 -4.98 -11.45
N ASP A 59 4.40 -4.81 -12.63
CA ASP A 59 3.94 -3.49 -13.12
C ASP A 59 2.90 -2.89 -12.17
N HIS A 60 1.94 -3.69 -11.71
CA HIS A 60 0.92 -3.25 -10.76
C HIS A 60 1.51 -2.82 -9.41
N VAL A 61 2.56 -3.49 -8.93
CA VAL A 61 3.27 -3.08 -7.70
C VAL A 61 3.86 -1.68 -7.89
N TRP A 62 4.54 -1.44 -9.01
CA TRP A 62 5.13 -0.14 -9.28
C TRP A 62 4.09 0.97 -9.44
N GLU A 63 3.03 0.74 -10.21
CA GLU A 63 1.94 1.72 -10.36
C GLU A 63 1.31 2.08 -9.01
N MET A 64 1.03 1.06 -8.19
CA MET A 64 0.43 1.25 -6.88
C MET A 64 1.36 2.00 -5.91
N LEU A 65 2.64 1.66 -5.88
CA LEU A 65 3.62 2.36 -5.01
C LEU A 65 3.79 3.82 -5.43
N ILE A 66 3.81 4.12 -6.73
CA ILE A 66 3.83 5.49 -7.23
C ILE A 66 2.60 6.26 -6.74
N ASP A 67 1.41 5.66 -6.81
CA ASP A 67 0.18 6.28 -6.31
C ASP A 67 0.21 6.52 -4.79
N TRP A 68 0.81 5.62 -3.99
CA TRP A 68 0.95 5.81 -2.55
C TRP A 68 1.84 7.01 -2.21
N LEU A 69 3.01 7.08 -2.86
CA LEU A 69 3.95 8.19 -2.68
C LEU A 69 3.32 9.52 -3.12
N ALA A 70 2.64 9.52 -4.27
CA ALA A 70 1.94 10.70 -4.78
C ALA A 70 0.80 11.15 -3.86
N ALA A 71 0.14 10.23 -3.15
CA ALA A 71 -0.91 10.53 -2.18
C ALA A 71 -0.38 11.05 -0.83
N GLY A 72 0.92 10.91 -0.57
CA GLY A 72 1.59 11.44 0.63
C GLY A 72 2.12 10.41 1.62
N VAL A 73 2.16 9.12 1.25
CA VAL A 73 2.87 8.12 2.06
C VAL A 73 4.37 8.43 2.00
N ASP A 74 5.00 8.62 3.15
CA ASP A 74 6.39 9.08 3.25
C ASP A 74 7.29 7.94 3.77
N PRO A 75 8.22 7.41 2.95
CA PRO A 75 9.17 6.36 3.35
C PRO A 75 10.13 6.75 4.48
N SER A 76 10.21 8.05 4.83
CA SER A 76 10.99 8.51 5.98
C SER A 76 10.23 8.41 7.30
N GLN A 77 8.90 8.25 7.26
CA GLN A 77 8.01 8.13 8.42
C GLN A 77 7.39 6.74 8.59
N ALA A 78 7.20 6.03 7.48
CA ALA A 78 6.68 4.66 7.44
C ALA A 78 7.63 3.75 6.66
N THR A 79 7.64 2.46 7.02
CA THR A 79 8.33 1.41 6.26
C THR A 79 7.41 0.83 5.21
#